data_AF-A0A7C1UHM6-F1
#
_entry.id   AF-A0A7C1UHM6-F1
#
_cell.length_a   1.000
_cell.length_b   1.000
_cell.length_c   1.000
_cell.angle_alpha   90.00
_cell.angle_beta   90.00
_cell.angle_gamma   90.00
#
_symmetry.space_group_name_H-M   'P 1'
#
loop_
_entity.id
_entity.type
_entity.pdbx_description
1 polymer ?
#
loop_
_entity_poly.entity_id
_entity_poly.type
_entity_poly.pdbx_seq_one_letter_code
_entity_poly.pdbx_strand_id
1 'polypeptide(L)'
;MKKHFFLILAAFLLLSCGFKPDEAEVRHRINEALHIELPGGFKIIKSYNARVIDDYLEAFIIEFTPEGYATFNNLVELDKWEKEEQGYRHRRQLDERRKVTISVDPASRRLHYKHLHQ
;
A
#
# COMPACT_ATOMS: atom_id res chain seq x y z
N MET A 1 -17.74 -29.24 -2.53
CA MET A 1 -18.22 -28.24 -3.51
C MET A 1 -18.29 -26.81 -2.98
N LYS A 2 -18.77 -26.55 -1.74
CA LYS A 2 -18.86 -25.18 -1.18
C LYS A 2 -17.52 -24.41 -1.09
N LYS A 3 -16.40 -25.10 -0.81
CA LYS A 3 -15.06 -24.47 -0.70
C LYS A 3 -14.54 -23.84 -2.01
N HIS A 4 -14.93 -24.38 -3.18
CA HIS A 4 -14.53 -23.83 -4.48
C HIS A 4 -15.39 -22.64 -4.90
N PHE A 5 -16.66 -22.59 -4.47
CA PHE A 5 -17.53 -21.44 -4.70
C PHE A 5 -17.01 -20.20 -3.97
N PHE A 6 -16.53 -20.33 -2.72
CA PHE A 6 -15.88 -19.21 -2.00
C PHE A 6 -14.56 -18.75 -2.64
N LEU A 7 -13.80 -19.68 -3.24
CA LEU A 7 -12.54 -19.35 -3.92
C LEU A 7 -12.79 -18.61 -5.24
N ILE A 8 -13.84 -19.00 -5.98
CA ILE A 8 -14.28 -18.33 -7.21
C ILE A 8 -14.96 -16.99 -6.89
N LEU A 9 -15.72 -16.89 -5.80
CA LEU A 9 -16.30 -15.62 -5.34
C LEU A 9 -15.23 -14.65 -4.86
N ALA A 10 -14.18 -15.14 -4.19
CA ALA A 10 -12.98 -14.36 -3.86
C ALA A 10 -12.23 -13.93 -5.13
N ALA A 11 -12.12 -14.81 -6.15
CA ALA A 11 -11.53 -14.46 -7.44
C ALA A 11 -12.36 -13.43 -8.24
N PHE A 12 -13.70 -13.44 -8.11
CA PHE A 12 -14.59 -12.44 -8.71
C PHE A 12 -14.61 -11.11 -7.93
N LEU A 13 -14.52 -11.14 -6.60
CA LEU A 13 -14.33 -9.95 -5.76
C LEU A 13 -12.96 -9.29 -5.98
N LEU A 14 -11.95 -10.07 -6.38
CA LEU A 14 -10.63 -9.56 -6.79
C LEU A 14 -10.63 -8.83 -8.15
N LEU A 15 -11.75 -8.86 -8.90
CA LEU A 15 -11.87 -8.23 -10.23
C LEU A 15 -12.71 -6.96 -10.26
N SER A 16 -13.38 -6.55 -9.18
CA SER A 16 -14.16 -5.32 -9.20
C SER A 16 -14.32 -4.66 -7.83
N CYS A 17 -13.55 -3.59 -7.65
CA CYS A 17 -14.09 -2.32 -7.19
C CYS A 17 -13.30 -1.24 -7.93
N GLY A 18 -13.97 -0.50 -8.84
CA GLY A 18 -13.42 0.44 -9.82
C GLY A 18 -12.79 1.71 -9.23
N PHE A 19 -11.96 1.54 -8.22
CA PHE A 19 -11.19 2.59 -7.61
C PHE A 19 -9.80 2.60 -8.23
N LYS A 20 -9.60 3.59 -9.10
CA LYS A 20 -8.31 3.91 -9.68
C LYS A 20 -7.88 5.23 -9.06
N PRO A 21 -7.19 5.19 -7.89
CA PRO A 21 -6.73 6.42 -7.28
C PRO A 21 -5.76 7.10 -8.25
N ASP A 22 -5.82 8.42 -8.30
CA ASP A 22 -4.83 9.19 -9.02
C ASP A 22 -3.57 9.41 -8.16
N GLU A 23 -2.56 10.04 -8.75
CA GLU A 23 -1.30 10.28 -8.05
C GLU A 23 -1.47 11.22 -6.85
N ALA A 24 -2.39 12.17 -6.90
CA ALA A 24 -2.61 13.12 -5.82
C ALA A 24 -3.21 12.42 -4.59
N GLU A 25 -4.18 11.54 -4.79
CA GLU A 25 -4.78 10.75 -3.72
C GLU A 25 -3.77 9.78 -3.09
N VAL A 26 -2.99 9.06 -3.91
CA VAL A 26 -1.96 8.15 -3.41
C VAL A 26 -0.90 8.91 -2.61
N ARG A 27 -0.48 10.08 -3.11
CA ARG A 27 0.47 10.96 -2.41
C ARG A 27 -0.09 11.37 -1.05
N HIS A 28 -1.33 11.85 -1.00
CA HIS A 28 -1.97 12.27 0.24
C HIS A 28 -1.98 11.16 1.29
N ARG A 29 -2.36 9.93 0.91
CA ARG A 29 -2.44 8.78 1.83
C ARG A 29 -1.08 8.34 2.37
N ILE A 30 -0.04 8.36 1.54
CA ILE A 30 1.33 8.04 2.01
C ILE A 30 1.85 9.17 2.91
N ASN A 31 1.59 10.43 2.57
CA ASN A 31 1.96 11.58 3.40
C ASN A 31 1.31 11.50 4.78
N GLU A 32 0.02 11.20 4.86
CA GLU A 32 -0.68 11.00 6.14
C GLU A 32 -0.05 9.87 6.96
N ALA A 33 0.26 8.75 6.31
CA ALA A 33 0.79 7.57 6.98
C ALA A 33 2.24 7.74 7.48
N LEU A 34 3.09 8.41 6.72
CA LEU A 34 4.51 8.55 7.02
C LEU A 34 4.91 9.92 7.60
N HIS A 35 4.01 10.91 7.59
CA HIS A 35 4.31 12.31 7.92
C HIS A 35 5.46 12.90 7.09
N ILE A 36 5.47 12.59 5.79
CA ILE A 36 6.45 13.11 4.83
C ILE A 36 5.73 13.79 3.66
N GLU A 37 6.47 14.52 2.84
CA GLU A 37 6.03 14.91 1.50
C GLU A 37 6.57 13.91 0.48
N LEU A 38 5.73 12.96 0.05
CA LEU A 38 6.11 11.93 -0.91
C LEU A 38 6.53 12.61 -2.23
N PRO A 39 7.74 12.30 -2.73
CA PRO A 39 8.25 12.92 -3.95
C PRO A 39 7.40 12.55 -5.16
N GLY A 40 7.47 13.39 -6.20
CA GLY A 40 7.05 13.00 -7.54
C GLY A 40 7.95 11.91 -8.13
N GLY A 41 7.62 11.44 -9.34
CA GLY A 41 8.41 10.40 -10.00
C GLY A 41 8.09 8.99 -9.48
N PHE A 42 6.81 8.67 -9.35
CA PHE A 42 6.33 7.30 -9.18
C PHE A 42 5.17 7.04 -10.11
N LYS A 43 4.87 5.77 -10.36
CA LYS A 43 3.66 5.34 -11.06
C LYS A 43 2.90 4.32 -10.22
N ILE A 44 1.58 4.40 -10.26
CA ILE A 44 0.70 3.41 -9.64
C ILE A 44 0.64 2.20 -10.59
N ILE A 45 1.20 1.08 -10.17
CA ILE A 45 1.21 -0.15 -10.98
C ILE A 45 -0.04 -0.98 -10.71
N LYS A 46 -0.52 -0.96 -9.46
CA LYS A 46 -1.68 -1.75 -9.09
C LYS A 46 -2.43 -1.13 -7.91
N SER A 47 -3.75 -1.21 -7.96
CA SER A 47 -4.63 -0.96 -6.83
C SER A 47 -5.47 -2.21 -6.57
N TYR A 48 -5.87 -2.39 -5.32
CA TYR A 48 -6.72 -3.48 -4.87
C TYR A 48 -7.62 -2.97 -3.77
N ASN A 49 -8.91 -3.25 -3.91
CA ASN A 49 -9.88 -3.04 -2.84
C ASN A 49 -10.61 -4.35 -2.61
N ALA A 50 -10.71 -4.75 -1.34
CA ALA A 50 -11.41 -5.96 -0.95
C ALA A 50 -12.22 -5.67 0.31
N ARG A 51 -13.51 -5.98 0.26
CA ARG A 51 -14.36 -6.04 1.46
C ARG A 51 -14.28 -7.46 2.02
N VAL A 52 -13.88 -7.58 3.28
CA VAL A 52 -13.74 -8.87 3.97
C VAL A 52 -14.63 -8.84 5.22
N ILE A 53 -15.85 -9.35 5.09
CA ILE A 53 -16.87 -9.35 6.16
C ILE A 53 -17.14 -7.89 6.63
N ASP A 54 -16.66 -7.53 7.82
CA ASP A 54 -16.81 -6.22 8.44
C ASP A 54 -15.66 -5.27 8.09
N ASP A 55 -14.54 -5.81 7.59
CA ASP A 55 -13.34 -5.04 7.27
C ASP A 55 -13.32 -4.58 5.81
N TYR A 56 -12.67 -3.44 5.57
CA TYR A 56 -12.35 -2.96 4.23
C TYR A 56 -10.83 -2.84 4.07
N LEU A 57 -10.26 -3.60 3.14
CA LEU A 57 -8.86 -3.52 2.76
C LEU A 57 -8.72 -2.71 1.47
N GLU A 58 -7.95 -1.65 1.56
CA GLU A 58 -7.48 -0.89 0.41
C GLU A 58 -5.96 -1.02 0.32
N ALA A 59 -5.44 -1.27 -0.89
CA ALA A 59 -4.02 -1.39 -1.12
C ALA A 59 -3.63 -0.83 -2.48
N PHE A 60 -2.44 -0.25 -2.55
CA PHE A 60 -1.84 0.17 -3.80
C PHE A 60 -0.34 -0.11 -3.81
N ILE A 61 0.15 -0.40 -5.00
CA ILE A 61 1.56 -0.64 -5.30
C ILE A 61 2.00 0.47 -6.23
N ILE A 62 2.98 1.24 -5.77
CA ILE A 62 3.68 2.22 -6.60
C ILE A 62 5.09 1.73 -6.90
N GLU A 63 5.62 2.15 -8.04
CA GLU A 63 7.02 1.97 -8.42
C GLU A 63 7.62 3.35 -8.65
N PHE A 64 8.70 3.63 -7.92
CA PHE A 64 9.43 4.88 -8.06
C PHE A 64 10.39 4.82 -9.27
N THR A 65 10.64 5.97 -9.87
CA THR A 65 11.85 6.16 -10.69
C THR A 65 13.10 6.09 -9.79
N PRO A 66 14.32 5.89 -10.32
CA PRO A 66 15.53 5.92 -9.50
C PRO A 66 15.64 7.21 -8.66
N GLU A 67 15.32 8.36 -9.24
CA GLU A 67 15.40 9.68 -8.61
C GLU A 67 14.30 9.87 -7.55
N GLY A 68 13.07 9.44 -7.86
CA GLY A 68 11.97 9.46 -6.91
C GLY A 68 12.26 8.58 -5.68
N TYR A 69 12.87 7.40 -5.91
CA TYR A 69 13.25 6.49 -4.84
C TYR A 69 14.38 7.05 -3.98
N ALA A 70 15.41 7.65 -4.58
CA ALA A 70 16.50 8.29 -3.85
C ALA A 70 15.98 9.42 -2.94
N THR A 71 15.05 10.23 -3.46
CA THR A 71 14.41 11.31 -2.69
C THR A 71 13.58 10.74 -1.54
N PHE A 72 12.77 9.71 -1.80
CA PHE A 72 12.00 9.01 -0.78
C PHE A 72 12.93 8.47 0.32
N ASN A 73 13.98 7.75 -0.05
CA ASN A 73 14.93 7.15 0.89
C ASN A 73 15.64 8.19 1.79
N ASN A 74 15.81 9.44 1.31
CA ASN A 74 16.37 10.52 2.14
C ASN A 74 15.35 11.09 3.14
N LEU A 75 14.06 11.04 2.81
CA LEU A 75 12.97 11.51 3.66
C LEU A 75 12.57 10.48 4.72
N VAL A 76 12.83 9.20 4.46
CA VAL A 76 12.35 8.09 5.29
C VAL A 76 13.52 7.36 5.93
N GLU A 77 13.49 7.28 7.25
CA GLU A 77 14.48 6.54 8.06
C GLU A 77 14.21 5.02 8.00
N LEU A 78 14.48 4.39 6.84
CA LEU A 78 14.21 2.96 6.60
C LEU A 78 14.96 2.05 7.59
N ASP A 79 16.08 2.49 8.14
CA ASP A 79 16.86 1.78 9.14
C ASP A 79 16.11 1.59 10.47
N LYS A 80 15.11 2.44 10.75
CA LYS A 80 14.23 2.33 11.93
C LYS A 80 13.01 1.44 11.70
N TRP A 81 12.81 0.94 10.47
CA TRP A 81 11.67 0.10 10.12
C TRP A 81 11.94 -1.38 10.43
N GLU A 82 10.87 -2.17 10.49
CA GLU A 82 10.98 -3.62 10.63
C GLU A 82 11.62 -4.20 9.36
N LYS A 83 12.74 -4.93 9.51
CA LYS A 83 13.40 -5.61 8.39
C LYS A 83 12.67 -6.90 8.04
N GLU A 84 12.35 -7.06 6.77
CA GLU A 84 11.72 -8.25 6.19
C GLU A 84 12.69 -8.89 5.19
N GLU A 85 12.40 -10.13 4.77
CA GLU A 85 13.24 -10.88 3.82
C GLU A 85 13.53 -10.11 2.52
N GLN A 86 12.58 -9.27 2.06
CA GLN A 86 12.67 -8.53 0.81
C GLN A 86 12.61 -7.01 0.98
N GLY A 87 12.89 -6.48 2.18
CA GLY A 87 12.96 -5.03 2.39
C GLY A 87 12.55 -4.58 3.78
N TYR A 88 11.69 -3.57 3.85
CA TYR A 88 11.34 -2.88 5.09
C TYR A 88 9.84 -2.75 5.24
N ARG A 89 9.35 -2.80 6.48
CA ARG A 89 7.94 -2.66 6.82
C ARG A 89 7.74 -1.64 7.94
N HIS A 90 6.75 -0.79 7.75
CA HIS A 90 6.26 0.15 8.76
C HIS A 90 4.77 -0.10 8.98
N ARG A 91 4.35 -0.09 10.24
CA ARG A 91 2.94 -0.22 10.63
C ARG A 91 2.57 0.94 11.52
N ARG A 92 1.41 1.52 11.27
CA ARG A 92 0.89 2.64 12.03
C ARG A 92 -0.62 2.52 12.21
N GLN A 93 -1.09 2.81 13.41
CA GLN A 93 -2.51 3.04 13.68
C GLN A 93 -2.81 4.51 13.38
N LEU A 94 -3.76 4.78 12.48
CA LEU A 94 -4.20 6.15 12.17
C LEU A 94 -5.27 6.63 13.15
N ASP A 95 -6.21 5.75 13.52
CA ASP A 95 -7.21 5.96 14.57
C ASP A 95 -7.74 4.63 15.13
N GLU A 96 -8.81 4.61 15.92
CA GLU A 96 -9.37 3.39 16.53
C GLU A 96 -9.75 2.29 15.53
N ARG A 97 -10.04 2.65 14.28
CA ARG A 97 -10.57 1.76 13.23
C ARG A 97 -9.62 1.58 12.05
N ARG A 98 -8.63 2.45 11.90
CA ARG A 98 -7.75 2.48 10.72
C ARG A 98 -6.33 2.09 11.06
N LYS A 99 -5.85 1.03 10.41
CA LYS A 99 -4.46 0.59 10.47
C LYS A 99 -3.83 0.60 9.08
N VAL A 100 -2.66 1.21 8.98
CA VAL A 100 -1.87 1.25 7.76
C VAL A 100 -0.61 0.41 7.91
N THR A 101 -0.28 -0.31 6.86
CA THR A 101 1.00 -1.00 6.69
C THR A 101 1.63 -0.53 5.39
N ILE A 102 2.86 -0.06 5.47
CA ILE A 102 3.68 0.29 4.32
C ILE A 102 4.84 -0.70 4.26
N SER A 103 5.11 -1.24 3.09
CA SER A 103 6.28 -2.08 2.86
C SER A 103 7.03 -1.58 1.65
N VAL A 104 8.35 -1.51 1.75
CA VAL A 104 9.22 -1.03 0.68
C VAL A 104 10.17 -2.16 0.32
N ASP A 105 10.24 -2.46 -0.98
CA ASP A 105 11.25 -3.34 -1.57
C ASP A 105 12.29 -2.45 -2.28
N PRO A 106 13.51 -2.32 -1.71
CA PRO A 106 14.57 -1.51 -2.30
C PRO A 106 15.06 -2.01 -3.65
N ALA A 107 15.01 -3.33 -3.90
CA ALA A 107 15.53 -3.92 -5.14
C ALA A 107 14.63 -3.56 -6.32
N SER A 108 13.31 -3.60 -6.11
CA SER A 108 12.34 -3.21 -7.14
C SER A 108 11.92 -1.74 -7.08
N ARG A 109 12.33 -0.99 -6.03
CA ARG A 109 11.90 0.39 -5.72
C ARG A 109 10.38 0.51 -5.63
N ARG A 110 9.74 -0.53 -5.09
CA ARG A 110 8.29 -0.59 -4.95
C ARG A 110 7.88 -0.30 -3.53
N LEU A 111 6.80 0.46 -3.40
CA LEU A 111 6.14 0.71 -2.13
C LEU A 111 4.74 0.11 -2.19
N HIS A 112 4.47 -0.73 -1.22
CA HIS A 112 3.21 -1.42 -1.02
C HIS A 112 2.52 -0.76 0.16
N TYR A 113 1.47 -0.02 -0.11
CA TYR A 113 0.61 0.54 0.91
C TYR A 113 -0.60 -0.38 1.09
N LYS A 114 -0.96 -0.62 2.34
CA LYS A 114 -2.17 -1.34 2.74
C LYS A 114 -2.84 -0.59 3.87
N HIS A 115 -4.14 -0.44 3.75
CA HIS A 115 -5.00 0.22 4.70
C HIS A 115 -6.17 -0.70 5.03
N LEU A 116 -6.27 -1.07 6.30
CA LEU A 116 -7.35 -1.90 6.81
C LEU A 116 -8.25 -1.01 7.68
N HIS A 117 -9.51 -0.92 7.30
CA HIS A 117 -10.58 -0.37 8.12
C HIS A 117 -11.26 -1.53 8.85
N GLN A 118 -11.35 -1.42 10.18
CA GLN A 118 -11.98 -2.37 11.09
C GLN A 118 -13.21 -1.75 11.77
#